data_AF-A0A8H4VRE5-F1
#
_entry.id   AF-A0A8H4VRE5-F1
#
_cell.length_a   1.000
_cell.length_b   1.000
_cell.length_c   1.000
_cell.angle_alpha   90.00
_cell.angle_beta   90.00
_cell.angle_gamma   90.00
#
_symmetry.space_group_name_H-M   'P 1'
#
loop_
_entity.id
_entity.type
_entity.pdbx_description
1 polymer ?
#
loop_
_entity_poly.entity_id
_entity_poly.type
_entity_poly.pdbx_seq_one_letter_code
_entity_poly.pdbx_strand_id
1 'polypeptide(L)'
;MQQSLAKMLGVVNYTRHPESLPKAVAYLLESVKAGSKANVETRRSCYQAMPAILTLVSAQFASRVSSDVLNALVDALLEGLGDYTIDERGDVGSWVRMACVQGLTSISELLFGVADSIPDFEKYFSPQIYHALAAGLLKQGLERLDNVRQTTGVCFVKLLNLPLPSVSGGDRWRLPASSLLKELFLDPSDQTGWNDGNWLFPRGMRLLEVPEYRKKVLSGIVISIGSKTDSTQKPVSRSLVEFAQGLPLAGSQTETDSAPAYTLLELVDDLINHAKSNMTTNAVVVPVFQTFNILLEADVLRQLPDEPAGLPSLRTLLHMASNKVDKLKSVQRIHEAMKIVINLFTFEKIRNGNETVLISFLAHAFPKVRSDTAEYLYVVLQSVDIGFETDAMEDILLETEWLNCSVDDATAAASEVCQLFKA
;
A
#
# COMPACT_ATOMS: atom_id res chain seq x y z
N MET A 1 -14.38 7.33 30.77
CA MET A 1 -13.62 6.67 31.86
C MET A 1 -12.44 5.87 31.34
N GLN A 2 -12.62 4.95 30.38
CA GLN A 2 -11.53 4.12 29.83
C GLN A 2 -10.38 4.92 29.19
N GLN A 3 -10.70 5.94 28.38
CA GLN A 3 -9.67 6.83 27.82
C GLN A 3 -8.81 7.50 28.90
N SER A 4 -9.45 8.05 29.94
CA SER A 4 -8.75 8.70 31.07
C SER A 4 -7.89 7.70 31.85
N LEU A 5 -8.36 6.46 32.00
CA LEU A 5 -7.59 5.38 32.63
C LEU A 5 -6.31 5.09 31.85
N ALA A 6 -6.38 4.91 30.53
CA ALA A 6 -5.19 4.69 29.70
C ALA A 6 -4.15 5.82 29.84
N LYS A 7 -4.61 7.09 29.82
CA LYS A 7 -3.73 8.25 30.05
C LYS A 7 -3.10 8.24 31.44
N MET A 8 -3.87 7.88 32.47
CA MET A 8 -3.38 7.79 33.85
C MET A 8 -2.29 6.73 33.98
N LEU A 9 -2.46 5.54 33.35
CA LEU A 9 -1.45 4.48 33.37
C LEU A 9 -0.10 4.96 32.79
N GLY A 10 -0.12 5.81 31.77
CA GLY A 10 1.08 6.41 31.19
C GLY A 10 1.85 7.39 32.10
N VAL A 11 1.38 7.68 33.32
CA VAL A 11 2.02 8.60 34.28
C VAL A 11 2.17 8.03 35.70
N VAL A 12 1.85 6.74 35.91
CA VAL A 12 1.96 6.09 37.22
C VAL A 12 3.42 5.94 37.65
N ASN A 13 3.71 6.22 38.92
CA ASN A 13 5.03 5.91 39.49
C ASN A 13 5.14 4.40 39.78
N TYR A 14 5.54 3.62 38.78
CA TYR A 14 5.74 2.18 38.89
C TYR A 14 6.91 1.78 39.79
N THR A 15 7.82 2.71 40.10
CA THR A 15 8.87 2.47 41.11
C THR A 15 8.26 2.35 42.52
N ARG A 16 7.26 3.18 42.84
CA ARG A 16 6.51 3.11 44.12
C ARG A 16 5.45 2.02 44.14
N HIS A 17 4.92 1.65 42.97
CA HIS A 17 3.85 0.67 42.82
C HIS A 17 4.20 -0.41 41.79
N PRO A 18 5.20 -1.27 42.07
CA PRO A 18 5.72 -2.22 41.07
C PRO A 18 4.69 -3.29 40.66
N GLU A 19 3.84 -3.71 41.59
CA GLU A 19 2.74 -4.67 41.35
C GLU A 19 1.68 -4.16 40.36
N SER A 20 1.64 -2.84 40.11
CA SER A 20 0.69 -2.24 39.16
C SER A 20 1.17 -2.32 37.72
N LEU A 21 2.46 -2.52 37.46
CA LEU A 21 3.02 -2.52 36.11
C LEU A 21 2.46 -3.66 35.23
N PRO A 22 2.47 -4.94 35.66
CA PRO A 22 1.91 -6.03 34.85
C PRO A 22 0.42 -5.83 34.56
N LYS A 23 -0.34 -5.31 35.54
CA LYS A 23 -1.77 -5.03 35.38
C LYS A 23 -2.03 -3.91 34.38
N ALA A 24 -1.20 -2.88 34.40
CA ALA A 24 -1.28 -1.78 33.45
C ALA A 24 -0.99 -2.27 32.02
N VAL A 25 0.11 -3.00 31.82
CA VAL A 25 0.47 -3.59 30.53
C VAL A 25 -0.65 -4.49 30.01
N ALA A 26 -1.16 -5.41 30.85
CA ALA A 26 -2.25 -6.29 30.46
C ALA A 26 -3.49 -5.50 30.02
N TYR A 27 -3.89 -4.47 30.77
CA TYR A 27 -5.03 -3.63 30.40
C TYR A 27 -4.82 -2.93 29.05
N LEU A 28 -3.63 -2.38 28.79
CA LEU A 28 -3.32 -1.71 27.53
C LEU A 28 -3.39 -2.67 26.35
N LEU A 29 -2.79 -3.86 26.47
CA LEU A 29 -2.78 -4.89 25.43
C LEU A 29 -4.21 -5.41 25.15
N GLU A 30 -4.97 -5.74 26.19
CA GLU A 30 -6.37 -6.19 26.04
C GLU A 30 -7.25 -5.12 25.40
N SER A 31 -6.99 -3.84 25.68
CA SER A 31 -7.77 -2.73 25.13
C SER A 31 -7.56 -2.52 23.63
N VAL A 32 -6.43 -2.94 23.07
CA VAL A 32 -6.10 -2.75 21.65
C VAL A 32 -6.16 -4.01 20.81
N LYS A 33 -6.32 -5.19 21.42
CA LYS A 33 -6.51 -6.46 20.71
C LYS A 33 -7.69 -6.41 19.73
N ALA A 34 -7.57 -7.18 18.64
CA ALA A 34 -8.66 -7.40 17.71
C ALA A 34 -9.92 -7.89 18.44
N GLY A 35 -11.08 -7.30 18.15
CA GLY A 35 -12.35 -7.61 18.82
C GLY A 35 -12.58 -6.86 20.14
N SER A 36 -11.64 -6.04 20.60
CA SER A 36 -11.84 -5.13 21.74
C SER A 36 -13.03 -4.19 21.50
N LYS A 37 -13.80 -3.93 22.56
CA LYS A 37 -14.90 -2.95 22.56
C LYS A 37 -14.43 -1.51 22.75
N ALA A 38 -13.11 -1.28 22.88
CA ALA A 38 -12.56 0.06 23.04
C ALA A 38 -12.77 0.90 21.77
N ASN A 39 -13.30 2.11 21.94
CA ASN A 39 -13.41 3.08 20.86
C ASN A 39 -12.03 3.60 20.43
N VAL A 40 -12.00 4.29 19.29
CA VAL A 40 -10.74 4.75 18.67
C VAL A 40 -9.95 5.69 19.58
N GLU A 41 -10.61 6.56 20.36
CA GLU A 41 -9.95 7.47 21.29
C GLU A 41 -9.30 6.73 22.46
N THR A 42 -9.94 5.65 22.94
CA THR A 42 -9.39 4.78 23.98
C THR A 42 -8.22 3.97 23.44
N ARG A 43 -8.33 3.36 22.25
CA ARG A 43 -7.21 2.64 21.62
C ARG A 43 -6.02 3.56 21.40
N ARG A 44 -6.22 4.73 20.81
CA ARG A 44 -5.19 5.78 20.66
C ARG A 44 -4.51 6.08 21.99
N SER A 45 -5.29 6.30 23.05
CA SER A 45 -4.73 6.62 24.38
C SER A 45 -3.94 5.44 24.96
N CYS A 46 -4.36 4.21 24.68
CA CYS A 46 -3.60 3.02 25.09
C CYS A 46 -2.25 2.94 24.37
N TYR A 47 -2.23 3.13 23.05
CA TYR A 47 -0.99 3.15 22.28
C TYR A 47 -0.04 4.28 22.68
N GLN A 48 -0.57 5.45 23.07
CA GLN A 48 0.24 6.53 23.64
C GLN A 48 0.82 6.17 25.02
N ALA A 49 0.10 5.38 25.82
CA ALA A 49 0.54 4.98 27.14
C ALA A 49 1.65 3.91 27.12
N MET A 50 1.66 3.02 26.12
CA MET A 50 2.67 1.96 25.98
C MET A 50 4.13 2.45 26.04
N PRO A 51 4.59 3.37 25.17
CA PRO A 51 5.95 3.91 25.25
C PRO A 51 6.20 4.75 26.51
N ALA A 52 5.16 5.40 27.05
CA ALA A 52 5.26 6.20 28.27
C ALA A 52 5.56 5.33 29.48
N ILE A 53 4.88 4.18 29.63
CA ILE A 53 5.16 3.21 30.69
C ILE A 53 6.60 2.72 30.63
N LEU A 54 7.11 2.40 29.44
CA LEU A 54 8.50 1.95 29.25
C LEU A 54 9.50 3.04 29.67
N THR A 55 9.21 4.30 29.32
CA THR A 55 10.02 5.46 29.72
C THR A 55 10.07 5.62 31.24
N LEU A 56 8.94 5.44 31.93
CA LEU A 56 8.83 5.57 33.39
C LEU A 56 9.66 4.53 34.16
N VAL A 57 9.93 3.37 33.55
CA VAL A 57 10.72 2.29 34.16
C VAL A 57 12.13 2.16 33.58
N SER A 58 12.54 3.08 32.70
CA SER A 58 13.81 3.05 31.96
C SER A 58 15.05 2.88 32.84
N ALA A 59 15.12 3.54 33.99
CA ALA A 59 16.25 3.44 34.93
C ALA A 59 16.46 2.03 35.50
N GLN A 60 15.44 1.17 35.46
CA GLN A 60 15.49 -0.22 35.92
C GLN A 60 14.91 -1.15 34.84
N PHE A 61 15.12 -0.82 33.56
CA PHE A 61 14.39 -1.43 32.45
C PHE A 61 14.40 -2.96 32.48
N ALA A 62 15.59 -3.57 32.47
CA ALA A 62 15.75 -5.03 32.41
C ALA A 62 15.25 -5.78 33.66
N SER A 63 15.06 -5.10 34.79
CA SER A 63 14.49 -5.72 36.00
C SER A 63 12.98 -5.54 36.12
N ARG A 64 12.39 -4.64 35.33
CA ARG A 64 10.95 -4.30 35.38
C ARG A 64 10.18 -4.82 34.17
N VAL A 65 10.83 -4.94 33.03
CA VAL A 65 10.24 -5.33 31.75
C VAL A 65 10.96 -6.56 31.24
N SER A 66 10.23 -7.63 30.98
CA SER A 66 10.78 -8.81 30.30
C SER A 66 10.76 -8.62 28.78
N SER A 67 11.57 -9.41 28.07
CA SER A 67 11.55 -9.44 26.60
C SER A 67 10.15 -9.71 26.06
N ASP A 68 9.40 -10.61 26.68
CA ASP A 68 8.07 -11.02 26.22
C ASP A 68 7.06 -9.87 26.34
N VAL A 69 7.15 -9.10 27.43
CA VAL A 69 6.31 -7.90 27.61
C VAL A 69 6.65 -6.84 26.57
N LEU A 70 7.94 -6.58 26.34
CA LEU A 70 8.35 -5.60 25.34
C LEU A 70 7.92 -6.01 23.93
N ASN A 71 8.17 -7.25 23.54
CA ASN A 71 7.79 -7.80 22.24
C ASN A 71 6.26 -7.69 22.05
N ALA A 72 5.45 -8.05 23.06
CA ALA A 72 4.00 -7.91 22.98
C ALA A 72 3.53 -6.45 22.79
N LEU A 73 4.19 -5.48 23.42
CA LEU A 73 3.89 -4.05 23.24
C LEU A 73 4.28 -3.57 21.84
N VAL A 74 5.45 -3.98 21.35
CA VAL A 74 5.93 -3.62 20.00
C VAL A 74 5.04 -4.26 18.92
N ASP A 75 4.69 -5.53 19.07
CA ASP A 75 3.78 -6.24 18.16
C ASP A 75 2.40 -5.55 18.11
N ALA A 76 1.84 -5.19 19.27
CA ALA A 76 0.57 -4.46 19.32
C ALA A 76 0.66 -3.10 18.60
N LEU A 77 1.77 -2.36 18.76
CA LEU A 77 2.00 -1.10 18.07
C LEU A 77 2.15 -1.30 16.56
N LEU A 78 2.87 -2.33 16.11
CA LEU A 78 3.03 -2.69 14.70
C LEU A 78 1.68 -3.07 14.06
N GLU A 79 0.86 -3.84 14.77
CA GLU A 79 -0.52 -4.14 14.37
C GLU A 79 -1.37 -2.86 14.28
N GLY A 80 -1.20 -1.94 15.23
CA GLY A 80 -1.92 -0.66 15.26
C GLY A 80 -1.61 0.26 14.08
N LEU A 81 -0.48 0.08 13.36
CA LEU A 81 -0.23 0.74 12.07
C LEU A 81 -1.27 0.36 11.00
N GLY A 82 -2.01 -0.73 11.19
CA GLY A 82 -3.10 -1.19 10.33
C GLY A 82 -4.50 -0.73 10.75
N ASP A 83 -4.65 0.21 11.69
CA ASP A 83 -5.97 0.71 12.08
C ASP A 83 -6.52 1.69 11.03
N TYR A 84 -7.37 1.17 10.15
CA TYR A 84 -8.13 1.92 9.14
C TYR A 84 -9.60 2.11 9.54
N THR A 85 -9.89 2.26 10.82
CA THR A 85 -11.25 2.52 11.30
C THR A 85 -11.80 3.79 10.67
N ILE A 86 -12.98 3.71 10.09
CA ILE A 86 -13.72 4.84 9.53
C ILE A 86 -15.02 5.00 10.32
N ASP A 87 -15.33 6.23 10.70
CA ASP A 87 -16.64 6.62 11.21
C ASP A 87 -17.17 7.85 10.45
N GLU A 88 -18.25 8.48 10.93
CA GLU A 88 -18.85 9.68 10.36
C GLU A 88 -17.89 10.88 10.21
N ARG A 89 -16.76 10.88 10.93
CA ARG A 89 -15.69 11.89 10.87
C ARG A 89 -14.60 11.55 9.85
N GLY A 90 -14.73 10.41 9.15
CA GLY A 90 -13.75 9.91 8.20
C GLY A 90 -12.79 8.89 8.83
N ASP A 91 -11.53 8.89 8.39
CA ASP A 91 -10.48 7.95 8.80
C ASP A 91 -9.96 8.30 10.22
N VAL A 92 -10.74 7.96 11.23
CA VAL A 92 -10.36 8.15 12.64
C VAL A 92 -9.27 7.19 13.10
N GLY A 93 -9.10 6.06 12.40
CA GLY A 93 -7.99 5.13 12.59
C GLY A 93 -6.62 5.78 12.38
N SER A 94 -6.54 6.83 11.55
CA SER A 94 -5.34 7.67 11.42
C SER A 94 -4.76 8.16 12.75
N TRP A 95 -5.59 8.42 13.77
CA TRP A 95 -5.11 8.84 15.09
C TRP A 95 -4.38 7.73 15.83
N VAL A 96 -4.84 6.49 15.67
CA VAL A 96 -4.20 5.30 16.20
C VAL A 96 -2.88 5.08 15.46
N ARG A 97 -2.89 5.13 14.13
CA ARG A 97 -1.68 4.94 13.31
C ARG A 97 -0.58 5.96 13.64
N MET A 98 -0.92 7.24 13.80
CA MET A 98 0.03 8.27 14.24
C MET A 98 0.56 8.01 15.66
N ALA A 99 -0.29 7.57 16.59
CA ALA A 99 0.15 7.20 17.94
C ALA A 99 1.11 6.01 17.93
N CYS A 100 0.87 5.02 17.07
CA CYS A 100 1.75 3.87 16.88
C CYS A 100 3.09 4.27 16.26
N VAL A 101 3.09 5.09 15.19
CA VAL A 101 4.30 5.65 14.57
C VAL A 101 5.18 6.36 15.61
N GLN A 102 4.56 7.23 16.42
CA GLN A 102 5.26 7.95 17.49
C GLN A 102 5.78 6.99 18.57
N GLY A 103 4.96 6.04 19.03
CA GLY A 103 5.32 5.11 20.09
C GLY A 103 6.45 4.16 19.70
N LEU A 104 6.41 3.62 18.47
CA LEU A 104 7.49 2.80 17.91
C LEU A 104 8.80 3.56 17.81
N THR A 105 8.74 4.84 17.44
CA THR A 105 9.91 5.72 17.39
C THR A 105 10.48 5.97 18.79
N SER A 106 9.62 6.32 19.74
CA SER A 106 10.02 6.54 21.15
C SER A 106 10.60 5.28 21.80
N ILE A 107 10.06 4.10 21.50
CA ILE A 107 10.61 2.82 21.98
C ILE A 107 12.00 2.59 21.38
N SER A 108 12.20 2.87 20.09
CA SER A 108 13.51 2.73 19.45
C SER A 108 14.55 3.67 20.08
N GLU A 109 14.20 4.94 20.28
CA GLU A 109 15.04 5.94 20.96
C GLU A 109 15.41 5.50 22.38
N LEU A 110 14.41 5.06 23.15
CA LEU A 110 14.59 4.57 24.51
C LEU A 110 15.54 3.38 24.56
N LEU A 111 15.26 2.33 23.76
CA LEU A 111 16.00 1.07 23.80
C LEU A 111 17.45 1.25 23.37
N PHE A 112 17.71 2.04 22.33
CA PHE A 112 19.10 2.32 21.91
C PHE A 112 19.83 3.13 23.00
N GLY A 113 19.14 4.06 23.67
CA GLY A 113 19.71 4.84 24.76
C GLY A 113 20.04 4.05 26.04
N VAL A 114 19.39 2.90 26.27
CA VAL A 114 19.65 2.03 27.44
C VAL A 114 20.28 0.69 27.06
N ALA A 115 20.76 0.53 25.82
CA ALA A 115 21.18 -0.76 25.28
C ALA A 115 22.28 -1.44 26.12
N ASP A 116 23.25 -0.66 26.62
CA ASP A 116 24.34 -1.12 27.50
C ASP A 116 23.85 -1.74 28.82
N SER A 117 22.65 -1.37 29.26
CA SER A 117 22.05 -1.81 30.53
C SER A 117 21.07 -2.98 30.36
N ILE A 118 20.86 -3.47 29.14
CA ILE A 118 19.96 -4.59 28.84
C ILE A 118 20.80 -5.84 28.52
N PRO A 119 20.77 -6.87 29.39
CA PRO A 119 21.36 -8.16 29.06
C PRO A 119 20.63 -8.78 27.86
N ASP A 120 21.39 -9.32 26.90
CA ASP A 120 20.84 -9.96 25.70
C ASP A 120 19.84 -9.05 24.96
N PHE A 121 20.31 -7.85 24.59
CA PHE A 121 19.51 -6.81 23.94
C PHE A 121 18.70 -7.31 22.73
N GLU A 122 19.25 -8.24 21.96
CA GLU A 122 18.58 -8.80 20.77
C GLU A 122 17.27 -9.52 21.12
N LYS A 123 17.18 -10.14 22.30
CA LYS A 123 15.95 -10.78 22.78
C LYS A 123 14.83 -9.77 23.05
N TYR A 124 15.20 -8.55 23.43
CA TYR A 124 14.28 -7.44 23.67
C TYR A 124 13.89 -6.73 22.38
N PHE A 125 14.85 -6.52 21.48
CA PHE A 125 14.63 -5.70 20.29
C PHE A 125 15.54 -6.11 19.16
N SER A 126 15.15 -7.15 18.42
CA SER A 126 15.98 -7.69 17.34
C SER A 126 16.12 -6.73 16.15
N PRO A 127 17.17 -6.89 15.33
CA PRO A 127 17.30 -6.15 14.08
C PRO A 127 16.08 -6.29 13.16
N GLN A 128 15.49 -7.49 13.11
CA GLN A 128 14.34 -7.77 12.26
C GLN A 128 13.11 -6.96 12.69
N ILE A 129 12.87 -6.83 14.00
CA ILE A 129 11.79 -6.00 14.53
C ILE A 129 12.05 -4.52 14.19
N TYR A 130 13.27 -4.04 14.37
CA TYR A 130 13.62 -2.65 14.04
C TYR A 130 13.45 -2.34 12.54
N HIS A 131 13.86 -3.25 11.66
CA HIS A 131 13.68 -3.10 10.21
C HIS A 131 12.20 -3.19 9.80
N ALA A 132 11.44 -4.10 10.40
CA ALA A 132 10.00 -4.21 10.15
C ALA A 132 9.23 -2.96 10.60
N LEU A 133 9.63 -2.37 11.73
CA LEU A 133 9.14 -1.09 12.23
C LEU A 133 9.43 0.03 11.23
N ALA A 134 10.69 0.16 10.78
CA ALA A 134 11.07 1.17 9.80
C ALA A 134 10.28 1.03 8.49
N ALA A 135 10.12 -0.19 7.98
CA ALA A 135 9.30 -0.48 6.80
C ALA A 135 7.81 -0.13 7.03
N GLY A 136 7.29 -0.41 8.22
CA GLY A 136 5.93 -0.06 8.64
C GLY A 136 5.70 1.45 8.70
N LEU A 137 6.68 2.21 9.19
CA LEU A 137 6.67 3.67 9.16
C LEU A 137 6.69 4.18 7.72
N LEU A 138 7.63 3.72 6.87
CA LEU A 138 7.69 4.13 5.46
C LEU A 138 6.36 3.91 4.72
N LYS A 139 5.68 2.79 4.98
CA LYS A 139 4.31 2.57 4.49
C LYS A 139 3.38 3.70 4.93
N GLN A 140 3.29 4.01 6.23
CA GLN A 140 2.44 5.10 6.73
C GLN A 140 2.80 6.45 6.12
N GLY A 141 4.10 6.67 5.87
CA GLY A 141 4.62 7.86 5.24
C GLY A 141 4.15 8.06 3.81
N LEU A 142 3.85 6.98 3.09
CA LEU A 142 3.44 7.01 1.68
C LEU A 142 1.93 6.83 1.48
N GLU A 143 1.14 6.87 2.57
CA GLU A 143 -0.31 6.76 2.51
C GLU A 143 -1.03 8.11 2.27
N ARG A 144 -2.35 8.04 2.11
CA ARG A 144 -3.16 9.11 1.55
C ARG A 144 -3.32 10.39 2.39
N LEU A 145 -3.01 10.36 3.70
CA LEU A 145 -3.33 11.45 4.63
C LEU A 145 -2.10 12.28 5.01
N ASP A 146 -2.11 13.56 4.66
CA ASP A 146 -0.99 14.49 4.84
C ASP A 146 -0.47 14.55 6.28
N ASN A 147 -1.36 14.51 7.28
CA ASN A 147 -0.99 14.54 8.70
C ASN A 147 -0.27 13.26 9.15
N VAL A 148 -0.66 12.09 8.62
CA VAL A 148 0.01 10.82 8.86
C VAL A 148 1.38 10.83 8.19
N ARG A 149 1.46 11.33 6.95
CA ARG A 149 2.74 11.46 6.24
C ARG A 149 3.71 12.38 6.98
N GLN A 150 3.25 13.56 7.40
CA GLN A 150 4.07 14.50 8.17
C GLN A 150 4.55 13.92 9.49
N THR A 151 3.64 13.30 10.27
CA THR A 151 3.99 12.69 11.54
C THR A 151 5.01 11.58 11.36
N THR A 152 4.84 10.77 10.32
CA THR A 152 5.79 9.72 9.94
C THR A 152 7.13 10.30 9.56
N GLY A 153 7.19 11.34 8.72
CA GLY A 153 8.44 11.95 8.29
C GLY A 153 9.28 12.46 9.45
N VAL A 154 8.64 13.18 10.38
CA VAL A 154 9.30 13.63 11.62
C VAL A 154 9.87 12.44 12.40
N CYS A 155 9.11 11.36 12.53
CA CYS A 155 9.53 10.16 13.25
C CYS A 155 10.63 9.39 12.53
N PHE A 156 10.56 9.26 11.21
CA PHE A 156 11.52 8.53 10.41
C PHE A 156 12.87 9.24 10.35
N VAL A 157 12.87 10.57 10.25
CA VAL A 157 14.10 11.39 10.37
C VAL A 157 14.77 11.21 11.73
N LYS A 158 14.01 11.05 12.82
CA LYS A 158 14.60 10.69 14.13
C LYS A 158 15.28 9.33 14.09
N LEU A 159 14.64 8.32 13.51
CA LEU A 159 15.24 6.98 13.36
C LEU A 159 16.53 7.03 12.52
N LEU A 160 16.55 7.81 11.44
CA LEU A 160 17.74 7.95 10.58
C LEU A 160 18.94 8.60 11.29
N ASN A 161 18.66 9.49 12.24
CA ASN A 161 19.67 10.19 13.02
C ASN A 161 20.00 9.50 14.34
N LEU A 162 19.32 8.39 14.66
CA LEU A 162 19.52 7.69 15.92
C LEU A 162 20.90 7.00 15.92
N PRO A 163 21.73 7.19 16.96
CA PRO A 163 22.97 6.43 17.12
C PRO A 163 22.66 4.93 17.22
N LEU A 164 23.49 4.08 16.63
CA LEU A 164 23.33 2.63 16.76
C LEU A 164 23.43 2.19 18.23
N PRO A 165 22.75 1.10 18.63
CA PRO A 165 22.82 0.62 20.00
C PRO A 165 24.25 0.18 20.33
N SER A 166 24.71 0.52 21.53
CA SER A 166 26.06 0.22 22.05
C SER A 166 26.25 -1.26 22.42
N VAL A 167 25.81 -2.19 21.58
CA VAL A 167 25.91 -3.65 21.81
C VAL A 167 26.88 -4.30 20.84
N SER A 168 27.36 -5.49 21.19
CA SER A 168 28.19 -6.29 20.27
C SER A 168 27.40 -6.56 18.97
N GLY A 169 27.98 -6.19 17.83
CA GLY A 169 27.31 -6.31 16.53
C GLY A 169 26.19 -5.28 16.28
N GLY A 170 26.21 -4.12 16.95
CA GLY A 170 25.20 -3.05 16.82
C GLY A 170 24.93 -2.57 15.39
N ASP A 171 25.87 -2.75 14.45
CA ASP A 171 25.68 -2.48 13.01
C ASP A 171 24.53 -3.26 12.38
N ARG A 172 24.11 -4.37 12.98
CA ARG A 172 22.94 -5.14 12.51
C ARG A 172 21.63 -4.35 12.59
N TRP A 173 21.54 -3.36 13.48
CA TRP A 173 20.39 -2.44 13.58
C TRP A 173 20.47 -1.25 12.63
N ARG A 174 21.48 -1.19 11.75
CA ARG A 174 21.53 -0.15 10.73
C ARG A 174 20.41 -0.36 9.73
N LEU A 175 19.61 0.69 9.51
CA LEU A 175 18.53 0.66 8.53
C LEU A 175 19.06 0.24 7.15
N PRO A 176 18.41 -0.73 6.48
CA PRO A 176 18.72 -1.11 5.10
C PRO A 176 18.78 0.11 4.18
N ALA A 177 19.76 0.11 3.27
CA ALA A 177 20.02 1.23 2.34
C ALA A 177 20.16 2.61 3.03
N SER A 178 20.80 2.68 4.21
CA SER A 178 20.93 3.93 4.98
C SER A 178 21.52 5.11 4.20
N SER A 179 22.42 4.89 3.24
CA SER A 179 22.95 5.94 2.36
C SER A 179 21.83 6.57 1.51
N LEU A 180 21.05 5.74 0.83
CA LEU A 180 19.89 6.18 0.04
C LEU A 180 18.86 6.89 0.92
N LEU A 181 18.53 6.36 2.10
CA LEU A 181 17.56 7.00 2.99
C LEU A 181 18.01 8.41 3.43
N LYS A 182 19.31 8.59 3.68
CA LYS A 182 19.87 9.90 4.04
C LYS A 182 19.84 10.86 2.85
N GLU A 183 20.21 10.36 1.66
CA GLU A 183 20.11 11.12 0.41
C GLU A 183 18.68 11.61 0.15
N LEU A 184 17.69 10.74 0.37
CA LEU A 184 16.29 11.07 0.09
C LEU A 184 15.66 12.03 1.12
N PHE A 185 16.04 11.94 2.40
CA PHE A 185 15.25 12.52 3.49
C PHE A 185 16.02 13.44 4.45
N LEU A 186 17.34 13.59 4.33
CA LEU A 186 18.15 14.44 5.21
C LEU A 186 18.80 15.63 4.50
N ASP A 187 18.39 15.98 3.28
CA ASP A 187 18.86 17.21 2.63
C ASP A 187 18.37 18.45 3.42
N PRO A 188 19.28 19.23 4.04
CA PRO A 188 18.90 20.38 4.84
C PRO A 188 18.39 21.58 4.01
N SER A 189 18.56 21.54 2.68
CA SER A 189 18.08 22.58 1.77
C SER A 189 16.60 22.43 1.38
N ASP A 190 16.02 21.25 1.63
CA ASP A 190 14.61 20.96 1.35
C ASP A 190 13.71 21.72 2.33
N GLN A 191 12.94 22.69 1.81
CA GLN A 191 11.98 23.48 2.59
C GLN A 191 10.59 22.81 2.67
N THR A 192 10.30 21.86 1.78
CA THR A 192 9.05 21.10 1.71
C THR A 192 9.21 19.73 2.36
N GLY A 193 8.16 19.24 3.01
CA GLY A 193 8.21 18.02 3.82
C GLY A 193 7.33 16.89 3.31
N TRP A 194 7.20 15.87 4.15
CA TRP A 194 6.47 14.63 3.85
C TRP A 194 4.96 14.84 3.64
N ASN A 195 4.41 15.99 4.05
CA ASN A 195 3.03 16.33 3.71
C ASN A 195 2.83 16.68 2.23
N ASP A 196 3.85 17.15 1.51
CA ASP A 196 3.75 17.50 0.09
C ASP A 196 3.97 16.29 -0.81
N GLY A 197 2.92 15.91 -1.56
CA GLY A 197 2.98 14.78 -2.48
C GLY A 197 3.99 14.95 -3.62
N ASN A 198 4.18 16.16 -4.13
CA ASN A 198 5.13 16.40 -5.24
C ASN A 198 6.57 16.21 -4.80
N TRP A 199 6.87 16.52 -3.54
CA TRP A 199 8.18 16.29 -2.95
C TRP A 199 8.37 14.82 -2.56
N LEU A 200 7.35 14.23 -1.93
CA LEU A 200 7.46 12.92 -1.31
C LEU A 200 7.42 11.76 -2.31
N PHE A 201 6.44 11.73 -3.22
CA PHE A 201 6.22 10.52 -4.01
C PHE A 201 7.38 10.16 -4.94
N PRO A 202 8.09 11.11 -5.60
CA PRO A 202 9.30 10.77 -6.36
C PRO A 202 10.38 10.09 -5.50
N ARG A 203 10.56 10.56 -4.26
CA ARG A 203 11.48 9.94 -3.27
C ARG A 203 10.97 8.58 -2.81
N GLY A 204 9.66 8.46 -2.61
CA GLY A 204 8.99 7.23 -2.21
C GLY A 204 9.13 6.11 -3.23
N MET A 205 9.08 6.42 -4.53
CA MET A 205 9.25 5.43 -5.60
C MET A 205 10.63 4.78 -5.54
N ARG A 206 11.70 5.54 -5.27
CA ARG A 206 13.06 4.99 -5.10
C ARG A 206 13.19 3.98 -3.96
N LEU A 207 12.28 4.00 -2.99
CA LEU A 207 12.27 2.99 -1.92
C LEU A 207 11.78 1.61 -2.40
N LEU A 208 11.12 1.52 -3.56
CA LEU A 208 10.76 0.23 -4.18
C LEU A 208 12.01 -0.54 -4.64
N GLU A 209 13.11 0.15 -4.91
CA GLU A 209 14.39 -0.45 -5.27
C GLU A 209 15.01 -1.24 -4.11
N VAL A 210 14.61 -0.95 -2.87
CA VAL A 210 15.12 -1.59 -1.64
C VAL A 210 14.22 -2.78 -1.25
N PRO A 211 14.69 -4.04 -1.40
CA PRO A 211 13.85 -5.23 -1.16
C PRO A 211 13.21 -5.28 0.23
N GLU A 212 13.91 -4.81 1.25
CA GLU A 212 13.47 -4.82 2.65
C GLU A 212 12.25 -3.91 2.90
N TYR A 213 12.07 -2.86 2.09
CA TYR A 213 10.96 -1.92 2.21
C TYR A 213 9.86 -2.13 1.16
N ARG A 214 10.23 -2.67 0.00
CA ARG A 214 9.40 -2.76 -1.21
C ARG A 214 7.94 -3.13 -0.96
N LYS A 215 7.69 -4.27 -0.30
CA LYS A 215 6.32 -4.76 -0.04
C LYS A 215 5.47 -3.75 0.76
N LYS A 216 6.07 -3.10 1.76
CA LYS A 216 5.37 -2.14 2.63
C LYS A 216 5.20 -0.79 1.93
N VAL A 217 6.23 -0.32 1.23
CA VAL A 217 6.23 0.90 0.41
C VAL A 217 5.16 0.81 -0.69
N LEU A 218 5.14 -0.28 -1.46
CA LEU A 218 4.15 -0.51 -2.51
C LEU A 218 2.72 -0.45 -1.97
N SER A 219 2.48 -1.08 -0.82
CA SER A 219 1.17 -1.03 -0.16
C SER A 219 0.76 0.40 0.22
N GLY A 220 1.69 1.24 0.69
CA GLY A 220 1.42 2.65 0.98
C GLY A 220 1.08 3.46 -0.26
N ILE A 221 1.88 3.29 -1.33
CA ILE A 221 1.68 3.94 -2.64
C ILE A 221 0.31 3.58 -3.22
N VAL A 222 -0.04 2.29 -3.25
CA VAL A 222 -1.32 1.80 -3.75
C VAL A 222 -2.49 2.42 -2.96
N ILE A 223 -2.38 2.55 -1.63
CA ILE A 223 -3.40 3.22 -0.82
C ILE A 223 -3.55 4.71 -1.20
N SER A 224 -2.46 5.39 -1.53
CA SER A 224 -2.49 6.79 -1.99
C SER A 224 -3.11 6.94 -3.37
N ILE A 225 -2.83 6.00 -4.29
CA ILE A 225 -3.52 5.89 -5.59
C ILE A 225 -5.00 5.56 -5.41
N GLY A 226 -5.41 4.95 -4.31
CA GLY A 226 -6.84 4.79 -3.98
C GLY A 226 -7.51 6.06 -3.45
N SER A 227 -6.79 7.17 -3.27
CA SER A 227 -7.35 8.41 -2.72
C SER A 227 -8.37 9.05 -3.66
N LYS A 228 -9.35 9.75 -3.10
CA LYS A 228 -10.30 10.58 -3.87
C LYS A 228 -9.84 12.04 -3.99
N THR A 229 -8.69 12.37 -3.42
CA THR A 229 -8.19 13.74 -3.34
C THR A 229 -7.11 13.94 -4.40
N ASP A 230 -7.37 14.85 -5.34
CA ASP A 230 -6.45 15.20 -6.43
C ASP A 230 -5.05 15.62 -5.97
N SER A 231 -4.95 16.33 -4.84
CA SER A 231 -3.66 16.76 -4.28
C SER A 231 -2.77 15.60 -3.82
N THR A 232 -3.34 14.41 -3.63
CA THR A 232 -2.60 13.17 -3.35
C THR A 232 -2.50 12.31 -4.60
N GLN A 233 -3.61 12.10 -5.31
CA GLN A 233 -3.71 11.27 -6.52
C GLN A 233 -2.77 11.72 -7.63
N LYS A 234 -2.81 13.00 -8.02
CA LYS A 234 -2.04 13.47 -9.18
C LYS A 234 -0.53 13.32 -8.96
N PRO A 235 0.05 13.72 -7.81
CA PRO A 235 1.48 13.55 -7.58
C PRO A 235 1.92 12.07 -7.50
N VAL A 236 1.14 11.19 -6.85
CA VAL A 236 1.51 9.77 -6.75
C VAL A 236 1.44 9.07 -8.10
N SER A 237 0.39 9.33 -8.90
CA SER A 237 0.21 8.71 -10.22
C SER A 237 1.30 9.16 -11.19
N ARG A 238 1.62 10.47 -11.22
CA ARG A 238 2.73 10.99 -12.03
C ARG A 238 4.07 10.34 -11.65
N SER A 239 4.37 10.31 -10.35
CA SER A 239 5.64 9.74 -9.86
C SER A 239 5.74 8.25 -10.18
N LEU A 240 4.62 7.50 -10.09
CA LEU A 240 4.59 6.09 -10.45
C LEU A 240 4.87 5.88 -11.94
N VAL A 241 4.23 6.66 -12.81
CA VAL A 241 4.42 6.56 -14.27
C VAL A 241 5.88 6.88 -14.63
N GLU A 242 6.41 8.00 -14.14
CA GLU A 242 7.80 8.40 -14.39
C GLU A 242 8.80 7.34 -13.89
N PHE A 243 8.57 6.80 -12.69
CA PHE A 243 9.40 5.72 -12.14
C PHE A 243 9.32 4.46 -12.99
N ALA A 244 8.11 3.98 -13.29
CA ALA A 244 7.89 2.73 -14.01
C ALA A 244 8.40 2.79 -15.46
N GLN A 245 8.33 3.95 -16.12
CA GLN A 245 8.94 4.18 -17.44
C GLN A 245 10.48 4.14 -17.41
N GLY A 246 11.08 4.48 -16.26
CA GLY A 246 12.53 4.41 -16.05
C GLY A 246 13.05 3.02 -15.69
N LEU A 247 12.18 2.04 -15.42
CA LEU A 247 12.60 0.69 -15.04
C LEU A 247 13.03 -0.13 -16.27
N PRO A 248 14.05 -1.00 -16.13
CA PRO A 248 14.30 -2.04 -17.11
C PRO A 248 13.11 -3.00 -17.20
N LEU A 249 12.79 -3.50 -18.39
CA LEU A 249 11.65 -4.41 -18.61
C LEU A 249 11.74 -5.67 -17.77
N ALA A 250 12.87 -6.35 -17.86
CA ALA A 250 13.18 -7.60 -17.18
C ALA A 250 14.67 -7.63 -16.82
N GLY A 251 15.04 -8.50 -15.88
CA GLY A 251 16.40 -8.59 -15.39
C GLY A 251 17.36 -9.05 -16.50
N SER A 252 18.20 -8.15 -16.98
CA SER A 252 19.36 -8.54 -17.78
C SER A 252 20.39 -9.17 -16.84
N GLN A 253 20.78 -10.42 -17.07
CA GLN A 253 21.97 -11.00 -16.47
C GLN A 253 23.20 -10.26 -17.01
N THR A 254 23.49 -9.09 -16.46
CA THR A 254 24.80 -8.45 -16.63
C THR A 254 25.72 -9.05 -15.56
N GLU A 255 26.90 -9.52 -15.98
CA GLU A 255 27.95 -10.12 -15.14
C GLU A 255 28.62 -9.10 -14.20
N THR A 256 27.90 -8.09 -13.72
CA THR A 256 28.38 -7.12 -12.74
C THR A 256 27.89 -7.54 -11.35
N ASP A 257 28.81 -7.56 -10.37
CA ASP A 257 28.60 -7.91 -8.95
C ASP A 257 27.56 -7.04 -8.19
N SER A 258 26.82 -6.17 -8.88
CA SER A 258 25.71 -5.40 -8.33
C SER A 258 24.43 -6.22 -8.26
N ALA A 259 23.69 -6.11 -7.16
CA ALA A 259 22.36 -6.71 -7.02
C ALA A 259 21.46 -6.34 -8.22
N PRO A 260 20.59 -7.27 -8.69
CA PRO A 260 19.74 -7.01 -9.84
C PRO A 260 18.85 -5.80 -9.57
N ALA A 261 18.81 -4.87 -10.54
CA ALA A 261 17.94 -3.71 -10.49
C ALA A 261 16.47 -4.15 -10.45
N TYR A 262 15.63 -3.39 -9.74
CA TYR A 262 14.19 -3.61 -9.77
C TYR A 262 13.66 -3.39 -11.20
N THR A 263 12.76 -4.25 -11.64
CA THR A 263 12.26 -4.28 -13.03
C THR A 263 10.78 -3.95 -13.11
N LEU A 264 10.33 -3.56 -14.31
CA LEU A 264 8.90 -3.35 -14.58
C LEU A 264 8.11 -4.64 -14.36
N LEU A 265 8.66 -5.80 -14.75
CA LEU A 265 8.02 -7.09 -14.52
C LEU A 265 7.84 -7.39 -13.02
N GLU A 266 8.86 -7.14 -12.20
CA GLU A 266 8.74 -7.31 -10.74
C GLU A 266 7.72 -6.34 -10.13
N LEU A 267 7.61 -5.11 -10.62
CA LEU A 267 6.56 -4.17 -10.20
C LEU A 267 5.16 -4.72 -10.50
N VAL A 268 4.96 -5.26 -11.71
CA VAL A 268 3.69 -5.89 -12.10
C VAL A 268 3.39 -7.11 -11.23
N ASP A 269 4.37 -7.97 -11.00
CA ASP A 269 4.21 -9.18 -10.18
C ASP A 269 3.92 -8.84 -8.71
N ASP A 270 4.59 -7.83 -8.15
CA ASP A 270 4.35 -7.35 -6.79
C ASP A 270 2.92 -6.80 -6.63
N LEU A 271 2.43 -6.02 -7.61
CA LEU A 271 1.05 -5.51 -7.64
C LEU A 271 0.03 -6.66 -7.73
N ILE A 272 0.27 -7.62 -8.63
CA ILE A 272 -0.55 -8.83 -8.76
C ILE A 272 -0.58 -9.58 -7.43
N ASN A 273 0.56 -9.81 -6.79
CA ASN A 273 0.66 -10.54 -5.53
C ASN A 273 -0.01 -9.80 -4.37
N HIS A 274 0.04 -8.47 -4.37
CA HIS A 274 -0.64 -7.62 -3.40
C HIS A 274 -2.16 -7.80 -3.46
N ALA A 275 -2.75 -7.78 -4.67
CA ALA A 275 -4.17 -8.03 -4.87
C ALA A 275 -4.55 -9.50 -4.63
N LYS A 276 -3.77 -10.47 -5.14
CA LYS A 276 -4.01 -11.92 -4.98
C LYS A 276 -4.18 -12.31 -3.51
N SER A 277 -3.33 -11.76 -2.64
CA SER A 277 -3.38 -12.03 -1.20
C SER A 277 -4.64 -11.48 -0.51
N ASN A 278 -5.42 -10.62 -1.17
CA ASN A 278 -6.54 -9.87 -0.60
C ASN A 278 -7.75 -9.79 -1.56
N MET A 279 -7.95 -10.79 -2.43
CA MET A 279 -8.93 -10.71 -3.54
C MET A 279 -10.39 -10.47 -3.12
N THR A 280 -10.75 -10.74 -1.87
CA THR A 280 -12.08 -10.49 -1.31
C THR A 280 -12.26 -9.08 -0.76
N THR A 281 -11.17 -8.33 -0.54
CA THR A 281 -11.17 -7.01 0.08
C THR A 281 -11.11 -5.93 -0.99
N ASN A 282 -12.25 -5.31 -1.30
CA ASN A 282 -12.32 -4.23 -2.29
C ASN A 282 -11.42 -3.03 -1.93
N ALA A 283 -11.20 -2.76 -0.64
CA ALA A 283 -10.28 -1.72 -0.18
C ALA A 283 -8.81 -1.95 -0.60
N VAL A 284 -8.45 -3.16 -1.01
CA VAL A 284 -7.13 -3.51 -1.57
C VAL A 284 -7.21 -3.68 -3.08
N VAL A 285 -8.17 -4.47 -3.57
CA VAL A 285 -8.24 -4.80 -5.01
C VAL A 285 -8.51 -3.57 -5.87
N VAL A 286 -9.41 -2.70 -5.44
CA VAL A 286 -9.79 -1.52 -6.23
C VAL A 286 -8.60 -0.57 -6.42
N PRO A 287 -7.84 -0.16 -5.38
CA PRO A 287 -6.65 0.65 -5.58
C PRO A 287 -5.55 -0.02 -6.43
N VAL A 288 -5.39 -1.34 -6.34
CA VAL A 288 -4.46 -2.06 -7.23
C VAL A 288 -4.93 -1.98 -8.68
N PHE A 289 -6.23 -2.13 -8.93
CA PHE A 289 -6.76 -2.01 -10.29
C PHE A 289 -6.62 -0.60 -10.84
N GLN A 290 -6.86 0.42 -10.00
CA GLN A 290 -6.58 1.82 -10.35
C GLN A 290 -5.11 2.04 -10.69
N THR A 291 -4.21 1.41 -9.94
CA THR A 291 -2.76 1.44 -10.23
C THR A 291 -2.46 0.84 -11.60
N PHE A 292 -3.06 -0.29 -11.96
CA PHE A 292 -2.90 -0.88 -13.29
C PHE A 292 -3.50 -0.01 -14.40
N ASN A 293 -4.67 0.61 -14.18
CA ASN A 293 -5.26 1.53 -15.15
C ASN A 293 -4.32 2.70 -15.44
N ILE A 294 -3.72 3.31 -14.41
CA ILE A 294 -2.71 4.37 -14.58
C ILE A 294 -1.52 3.89 -15.44
N LEU A 295 -1.01 2.69 -15.18
CA LEU A 295 0.13 2.14 -15.94
C LEU A 295 -0.23 1.80 -17.39
N LEU A 296 -1.44 1.29 -17.64
CA LEU A 296 -1.94 0.95 -18.96
C LEU A 296 -2.25 2.21 -19.79
N GLU A 297 -2.95 3.17 -19.21
CA GLU A 297 -3.33 4.44 -19.86
C GLU A 297 -2.10 5.30 -20.20
N ALA A 298 -1.00 5.15 -19.45
CA ALA A 298 0.28 5.83 -19.70
C ALA A 298 1.25 5.04 -20.61
N ASP A 299 0.78 3.98 -21.28
CA ASP A 299 1.54 3.12 -22.21
C ASP A 299 2.79 2.46 -21.59
N VAL A 300 2.87 2.40 -20.25
CA VAL A 300 4.05 1.86 -19.55
C VAL A 300 4.23 0.36 -19.83
N LEU A 301 3.12 -0.36 -19.98
CA LEU A 301 3.13 -1.82 -20.11
C LEU A 301 3.23 -2.32 -21.55
N ARG A 302 3.43 -1.43 -22.54
CA ARG A 302 3.36 -1.75 -23.97
C ARG A 302 4.25 -2.88 -24.43
N GLN A 303 5.45 -2.99 -23.87
CA GLN A 303 6.47 -3.97 -24.30
C GLN A 303 6.32 -5.31 -23.56
N LEU A 304 5.52 -5.39 -22.48
CA LEU A 304 5.35 -6.62 -21.70
C LEU A 304 4.74 -7.81 -22.48
N PRO A 305 3.83 -7.65 -23.45
CA PRO A 305 3.33 -8.77 -24.25
C PRO A 305 4.41 -9.52 -25.05
N ASP A 306 5.56 -8.88 -25.29
CA ASP A 306 6.69 -9.47 -26.02
C ASP A 306 7.69 -10.17 -25.09
N GLU A 307 7.63 -9.89 -23.79
CA GLU A 307 8.47 -10.53 -22.79
C GLU A 307 7.94 -11.92 -22.37
N PRO A 308 8.80 -12.96 -22.26
CA PRO A 308 8.38 -14.33 -21.95
C PRO A 308 7.54 -14.47 -20.68
N ALA A 309 7.86 -13.69 -19.65
CA ALA A 309 7.12 -13.66 -18.39
C ALA A 309 6.08 -12.53 -18.32
N GLY A 310 6.17 -11.51 -19.18
CA GLY A 310 5.22 -10.39 -19.20
C GLY A 310 3.84 -10.80 -19.70
N LEU A 311 3.75 -11.57 -20.79
CA LEU A 311 2.46 -12.05 -21.31
C LEU A 311 1.67 -12.90 -20.28
N PRO A 312 2.27 -13.87 -19.57
CA PRO A 312 1.61 -14.57 -18.45
C PRO A 312 1.10 -13.64 -17.33
N SER A 313 1.86 -12.61 -16.96
CA SER A 313 1.44 -11.65 -15.93
C SER A 313 0.25 -10.79 -16.39
N LEU A 314 0.23 -10.35 -17.65
CA LEU A 314 -0.92 -9.65 -18.23
C LEU A 314 -2.17 -10.56 -18.33
N ARG A 315 -2.01 -11.84 -18.69
CA ARG A 315 -3.12 -12.81 -18.65
C ARG A 315 -3.64 -13.06 -17.24
N THR A 316 -2.75 -13.07 -16.25
CA THR A 316 -3.13 -13.16 -14.83
C THR A 316 -3.95 -11.93 -14.42
N LEU A 317 -3.53 -10.73 -14.83
CA LEU A 317 -4.25 -9.49 -14.59
C LEU A 317 -5.64 -9.51 -15.25
N LEU A 318 -5.73 -9.94 -16.52
CA LEU A 318 -7.00 -10.12 -17.23
C LEU A 318 -7.94 -11.06 -16.47
N HIS A 319 -7.42 -12.22 -16.03
CA HIS A 319 -8.21 -13.16 -15.23
C HIS A 319 -8.68 -12.53 -13.92
N MET A 320 -7.82 -11.80 -13.21
CA MET A 320 -8.21 -11.13 -11.95
C MET A 320 -9.30 -10.07 -12.15
N ALA A 321 -9.27 -9.34 -13.27
CA ALA A 321 -10.26 -8.33 -13.61
C ALA A 321 -11.60 -8.94 -14.09
N SER A 322 -11.56 -10.04 -14.83
CA SER A 322 -12.75 -10.63 -15.47
C SER A 322 -13.45 -11.73 -14.66
N ASN A 323 -12.73 -12.40 -13.76
CA ASN A 323 -13.24 -13.60 -13.09
C ASN A 323 -14.49 -13.30 -12.24
N LYS A 324 -15.60 -13.95 -12.60
CA LYS A 324 -16.90 -13.84 -11.93
C LYS A 324 -17.42 -12.39 -11.83
N VAL A 325 -17.20 -11.58 -12.87
CA VAL A 325 -17.67 -10.18 -12.92
C VAL A 325 -19.16 -10.05 -12.64
N ASP A 326 -19.96 -11.00 -13.14
CA ASP A 326 -21.40 -11.15 -12.93
C ASP A 326 -21.81 -11.27 -11.45
N LYS A 327 -20.88 -11.74 -10.60
CA LYS A 327 -21.11 -11.94 -9.16
C LYS A 327 -20.54 -10.82 -8.31
N LEU A 328 -19.85 -9.85 -8.91
CA LEU A 328 -19.28 -8.73 -8.18
C LEU A 328 -20.40 -7.77 -7.74
N LYS A 329 -20.39 -7.43 -6.44
CA LYS A 329 -21.35 -6.48 -5.86
C LYS A 329 -20.83 -5.04 -5.87
N SER A 330 -19.53 -4.85 -6.00
CA SER A 330 -18.91 -3.51 -5.96
C SER A 330 -18.86 -2.94 -7.37
N VAL A 331 -19.71 -1.94 -7.62
CA VAL A 331 -19.74 -1.18 -8.89
C VAL A 331 -18.37 -0.58 -9.19
N GLN A 332 -17.72 0.01 -8.19
CA GLN A 332 -16.38 0.57 -8.35
C GLN A 332 -15.38 -0.49 -8.84
N ARG A 333 -15.39 -1.70 -8.25
CA ARG A 333 -14.50 -2.77 -8.71
C ARG A 333 -14.81 -3.23 -10.13
N ILE A 334 -16.10 -3.32 -10.50
CA ILE A 334 -16.51 -3.66 -11.87
C ILE A 334 -15.98 -2.61 -12.84
N HIS A 335 -16.10 -1.32 -12.52
CA HIS A 335 -15.62 -0.24 -13.39
C HIS A 335 -14.11 -0.25 -13.55
N GLU A 336 -13.34 -0.40 -12.47
CA GLU A 336 -11.88 -0.47 -12.59
C GLU A 336 -11.42 -1.73 -13.34
N ALA A 337 -12.13 -2.85 -13.17
CA ALA A 337 -11.88 -4.07 -13.92
C ALA A 337 -12.21 -3.94 -15.42
N MET A 338 -13.32 -3.27 -15.76
CA MET A 338 -13.74 -3.00 -17.13
C MET A 338 -12.65 -2.22 -17.88
N LYS A 339 -12.11 -1.17 -17.26
CA LYS A 339 -11.01 -0.38 -17.83
C LYS A 339 -9.76 -1.21 -18.09
N ILE A 340 -9.36 -2.06 -17.14
CA ILE A 340 -8.24 -2.99 -17.31
C ILE A 340 -8.49 -3.90 -18.51
N VAL A 341 -9.66 -4.52 -18.58
CA VAL A 341 -10.01 -5.43 -19.69
C VAL A 341 -9.91 -4.72 -21.02
N ILE A 342 -10.54 -3.55 -21.17
CA ILE A 342 -10.52 -2.81 -22.44
C ILE A 342 -9.10 -2.37 -22.81
N ASN A 343 -8.34 -1.81 -21.86
CA ASN A 343 -6.96 -1.40 -22.13
C ASN A 343 -6.08 -2.61 -22.51
N LEU A 344 -6.28 -3.78 -21.90
CA LEU A 344 -5.55 -5.00 -22.27
C LEU A 344 -5.93 -5.55 -23.66
N PHE A 345 -7.14 -5.27 -24.15
CA PHE A 345 -7.58 -5.69 -25.49
C PHE A 345 -6.88 -4.92 -26.63
N THR A 346 -6.19 -3.82 -26.31
CA THR A 346 -5.28 -3.15 -27.26
C THR A 346 -4.08 -4.03 -27.62
N PHE A 347 -3.71 -4.98 -26.75
CA PHE A 347 -2.64 -5.94 -27.01
C PHE A 347 -3.18 -7.16 -27.78
N GLU A 348 -2.77 -7.33 -29.04
CA GLU A 348 -3.20 -8.44 -29.92
C GLU A 348 -3.07 -9.82 -29.26
N LYS A 349 -1.92 -10.08 -28.60
CA LYS A 349 -1.62 -11.35 -27.91
C LYS A 349 -2.54 -11.66 -26.71
N ILE A 350 -3.21 -10.64 -26.17
CA ILE A 350 -4.21 -10.76 -25.12
C ILE A 350 -5.61 -10.84 -25.71
N ARG A 351 -5.93 -9.97 -26.68
CA ARG A 351 -7.23 -9.92 -27.35
C ARG A 351 -7.64 -11.27 -27.94
N ASN A 352 -6.72 -11.92 -28.68
CA ASN A 352 -7.01 -13.16 -29.38
C ASN A 352 -7.39 -14.29 -28.42
N GLY A 353 -8.63 -14.79 -28.52
CA GLY A 353 -9.15 -15.89 -27.70
C GLY A 353 -9.74 -15.47 -26.35
N ASN A 354 -9.94 -14.17 -26.09
CA ASN A 354 -10.56 -13.68 -24.85
C ASN A 354 -11.88 -12.90 -25.09
N GLU A 355 -12.51 -13.05 -26.25
CA GLU A 355 -13.68 -12.27 -26.69
C GLU A 355 -14.85 -12.34 -25.69
N THR A 356 -15.06 -13.52 -25.10
CA THR A 356 -16.10 -13.75 -24.09
C THR A 356 -15.95 -12.86 -22.86
N VAL A 357 -14.72 -12.42 -22.56
CA VAL A 357 -14.45 -11.48 -21.47
C VAL A 357 -15.05 -10.11 -21.80
N LEU A 358 -14.79 -9.55 -22.98
CA LEU A 358 -15.35 -8.25 -23.36
C LEU A 358 -16.89 -8.29 -23.44
N ILE A 359 -17.45 -9.37 -24.00
CA ILE A 359 -18.89 -9.60 -24.04
C ILE A 359 -19.49 -9.59 -22.62
N SER A 360 -18.81 -10.16 -21.62
CA SER A 360 -19.32 -10.17 -20.24
C SER A 360 -19.52 -8.78 -19.61
N PHE A 361 -18.85 -7.75 -20.14
CA PHE A 361 -19.03 -6.35 -19.73
C PHE A 361 -20.06 -5.63 -20.62
N LEU A 362 -19.97 -5.75 -21.94
CA LEU A 362 -20.92 -5.12 -22.88
C LEU A 362 -22.34 -5.69 -22.76
N ALA A 363 -22.48 -6.96 -22.37
CA ALA A 363 -23.75 -7.63 -22.13
C ALA A 363 -24.03 -7.87 -20.63
N HIS A 364 -23.40 -7.09 -19.74
CA HIS A 364 -23.59 -7.23 -18.31
C HIS A 364 -25.07 -7.02 -17.90
N ALA A 365 -25.54 -7.76 -16.88
CA ALA A 365 -26.90 -7.63 -16.35
C ALA A 365 -27.25 -6.25 -15.76
N PHE A 366 -26.25 -5.37 -15.59
CA PHE A 366 -26.43 -4.00 -15.11
C PHE A 366 -26.31 -3.05 -16.28
N PRO A 367 -27.39 -2.37 -16.70
CA PRO A 367 -27.37 -1.53 -17.89
C PRO A 367 -26.31 -0.43 -17.87
N LYS A 368 -26.02 0.13 -16.69
CA LYS A 368 -25.00 1.15 -16.55
C LYS A 368 -23.59 0.62 -16.86
N VAL A 369 -23.29 -0.62 -16.48
CA VAL A 369 -22.00 -1.26 -16.83
C VAL A 369 -21.88 -1.42 -18.33
N ARG A 370 -22.94 -1.84 -19.02
CA ARG A 370 -22.95 -1.98 -20.49
C ARG A 370 -22.64 -0.64 -21.18
N SER A 371 -23.37 0.40 -20.78
CA SER A 371 -23.20 1.76 -21.31
C SER A 371 -21.80 2.31 -21.05
N ASP A 372 -21.29 2.19 -19.83
CA ASP A 372 -19.96 2.69 -19.46
C ASP A 372 -18.85 1.90 -20.17
N THR A 373 -19.07 0.60 -20.41
CA THR A 373 -18.15 -0.25 -21.19
C THR A 373 -18.10 0.21 -22.64
N ALA A 374 -19.25 0.46 -23.27
CA ALA A 374 -19.31 0.91 -24.65
C ALA A 374 -18.67 2.29 -24.83
N GLU A 375 -18.98 3.24 -23.94
CA GLU A 375 -18.40 4.58 -23.95
C GLU A 375 -16.87 4.53 -23.77
N TYR A 376 -16.38 3.77 -22.79
CA TYR A 376 -14.94 3.68 -22.55
C TYR A 376 -14.21 2.94 -23.69
N LEU A 377 -14.81 1.89 -24.24
CA LEU A 377 -14.24 1.18 -25.40
C LEU A 377 -14.14 2.12 -26.60
N TYR A 378 -15.20 2.87 -26.91
CA TYR A 378 -15.19 3.86 -27.98
C TYR A 378 -14.05 4.87 -27.81
N VAL A 379 -13.87 5.41 -26.60
CA VAL A 379 -12.77 6.35 -26.31
C VAL A 379 -11.41 5.72 -26.53
N VAL A 380 -11.21 4.45 -26.13
CA VAL A 380 -9.94 3.75 -26.34
C VAL A 380 -9.67 3.48 -27.81
N LEU A 381 -10.67 3.04 -28.59
CA LEU A 381 -10.55 2.84 -30.04
C LEU A 381 -10.17 4.14 -30.77
N GLN A 382 -10.76 5.26 -30.36
CA GLN A 382 -10.44 6.59 -30.87
C GLN A 382 -9.04 7.11 -30.47
N SER A 383 -8.49 6.62 -29.36
CA SER A 383 -7.25 7.15 -28.77
C SER A 383 -6.02 6.30 -29.06
N VAL A 384 -6.20 5.01 -29.38
CA VAL A 384 -5.12 4.03 -29.49
C VAL A 384 -5.18 3.34 -30.85
N ASP A 385 -4.07 3.40 -31.59
CA ASP A 385 -3.91 2.63 -32.83
C ASP A 385 -3.71 1.14 -32.48
N ILE A 386 -4.74 0.34 -32.76
CA ILE A 386 -4.74 -1.12 -32.55
C ILE A 386 -4.37 -1.92 -33.79
N GLY A 387 -3.94 -1.25 -34.86
CA GLY A 387 -3.36 -1.84 -36.06
C GLY A 387 -4.34 -2.20 -37.19
N PHE A 388 -5.61 -1.79 -37.10
CA PHE A 388 -6.64 -2.00 -38.13
C PHE A 388 -7.79 -0.98 -37.97
N GLU A 389 -8.68 -0.89 -38.95
CA GLU A 389 -9.81 0.06 -38.97
C GLU A 389 -10.91 -0.29 -37.94
N THR A 390 -11.33 0.70 -37.15
CA THR A 390 -12.30 0.53 -36.05
C THR A 390 -13.68 1.11 -36.32
N ASP A 391 -13.88 1.83 -37.43
CA ASP A 391 -15.12 2.57 -37.76
C ASP A 391 -16.39 1.73 -37.55
N ALA A 392 -16.44 0.50 -38.08
CA ALA A 392 -17.60 -0.36 -37.94
C ALA A 392 -17.88 -0.78 -36.48
N MET A 393 -16.85 -0.94 -35.64
CA MET A 393 -17.07 -1.20 -34.21
C MET A 393 -17.61 0.03 -33.52
N GLU A 394 -17.07 1.19 -33.84
CA GLU A 394 -17.48 2.46 -33.26
C GLU A 394 -18.93 2.78 -33.57
N ASP A 395 -19.37 2.54 -34.80
CA ASP A 395 -20.77 2.67 -35.21
C ASP A 395 -21.68 1.78 -34.34
N ILE A 396 -21.35 0.50 -34.15
CA ILE A 396 -22.13 -0.41 -33.29
C ILE A 396 -22.18 0.09 -31.85
N LEU A 397 -21.05 0.57 -31.31
CA LEU A 397 -20.96 1.08 -29.95
C LEU A 397 -21.82 2.34 -29.74
N LEU A 398 -21.96 3.19 -30.76
CA LEU A 398 -22.76 4.42 -30.71
C LEU A 398 -24.25 4.19 -31.00
N GLU A 399 -24.59 3.29 -31.93
CA GLU A 399 -25.96 3.04 -32.36
C GLU A 399 -26.74 2.11 -31.42
N THR A 400 -26.04 1.25 -30.67
CA THR A 400 -26.69 0.32 -29.73
C THR A 400 -27.18 1.06 -28.48
N GLU A 401 -28.47 0.92 -28.14
CA GLU A 401 -29.02 1.48 -26.89
C GLU A 401 -28.63 0.65 -25.64
N TRP A 402 -27.35 0.67 -25.24
CA TRP A 402 -26.78 -0.15 -24.15
C TRP A 402 -27.50 -0.02 -22.79
N LEU A 403 -28.13 1.13 -22.52
CA LEU A 403 -28.93 1.34 -21.31
C LEU A 403 -30.29 0.65 -21.34
N ASN A 404 -30.91 0.51 -22.51
CA ASN A 404 -32.31 0.11 -22.64
C ASN A 404 -32.51 -1.26 -23.30
N CYS A 405 -31.55 -1.71 -24.11
CA CYS A 405 -31.65 -2.97 -24.84
C CYS A 405 -31.69 -4.19 -23.89
N SER A 406 -32.25 -5.30 -24.39
CA SER A 406 -32.26 -6.57 -23.66
C SER A 406 -30.83 -7.12 -23.52
N VAL A 407 -30.63 -8.10 -22.64
CA VAL A 407 -29.32 -8.77 -22.50
C VAL A 407 -28.98 -9.55 -23.79
N ASP A 408 -29.98 -10.12 -24.45
CA ASP A 408 -29.81 -10.86 -25.69
C ASP A 408 -29.37 -9.92 -26.83
N ASP A 409 -30.01 -8.77 -26.97
CA ASP A 409 -29.63 -7.75 -27.96
C ASP A 409 -28.22 -7.21 -27.69
N ALA A 410 -27.91 -6.90 -26.42
CA ALA A 410 -26.57 -6.47 -26.02
C ALA A 410 -25.51 -7.55 -26.31
N THR A 411 -25.85 -8.83 -26.13
CA THR A 411 -24.97 -9.96 -26.44
C THR A 411 -24.72 -10.08 -27.94
N ALA A 412 -25.75 -9.88 -28.76
CA ALA A 412 -25.63 -9.89 -30.21
C ALA A 412 -24.72 -8.76 -30.70
N ALA A 413 -24.97 -7.52 -30.27
CA ALA A 413 -24.13 -6.36 -30.60
C ALA A 413 -22.68 -6.53 -30.11
N ALA A 414 -22.48 -6.98 -28.87
CA ALA A 414 -21.15 -7.24 -28.32
C ALA A 414 -20.40 -8.32 -29.09
N SER A 415 -21.10 -9.34 -29.58
CA SER A 415 -20.52 -10.41 -30.41
C SER A 415 -20.08 -9.88 -31.77
N GLU A 416 -20.84 -8.98 -32.37
CA GLU A 416 -20.49 -8.32 -33.63
C GLU A 416 -19.22 -7.47 -33.48
N VAL A 417 -19.14 -6.64 -32.42
CA VAL A 417 -17.92 -5.90 -32.05
C VAL A 417 -16.72 -6.85 -31.91
N CYS A 418 -16.90 -7.98 -31.21
CA CYS A 418 -15.83 -8.96 -31.02
C CYS A 418 -15.42 -9.71 -32.30
N GLN A 419 -16.31 -9.84 -33.29
CA GLN A 419 -15.97 -10.43 -34.59
C GLN A 419 -15.08 -9.50 -35.41
N LEU A 420 -15.36 -8.20 -35.36
CA LEU A 420 -14.57 -7.19 -36.06
C LEU A 420 -13.13 -7.10 -35.51
N PHE A 421 -12.90 -7.43 -34.24
CA PHE A 421 -11.56 -7.55 -33.65
C PHE A 421 -10.67 -8.65 -34.26
N LYS A 422 -11.24 -9.54 -35.10
CA LYS A 422 -10.55 -10.66 -35.78
C LYS A 422 -10.35 -10.44 -37.27
N ALA A 423 -11.06 -9.47 -37.84
CA ALA A 423 -10.92 -9.08 -39.24
C ALA A 423 -9.62 -8.29 -39.42
#